data_AF-A0A7Y4C456-F1
#
_entry.id   AF-A0A7Y4C456-F1
#
_cell.length_a   1.000
_cell.length_b   1.000
_cell.length_c   1.000
_cell.angle_alpha   90.00
_cell.angle_beta   90.00
_cell.angle_gamma   90.00
#
_symmetry.space_group_name_H-M   'P 1'
#
loop_
_entity.id
_entity.type
_entity.pdbx_description
1 polymer ?
#
loop_
_entity_poly.entity_id
_entity_poly.type
_entity_poly.pdbx_seq_one_letter_code
_entity_poly.pdbx_strand_id
1 'polypeptide(L)' 'MAITDGLTGILNRRGFDEVFSKELDRTFRGHLELSVAICDVDFFKQYNDHHGHLEGDDCLKKIVLCLESNFCRSVDVVTR' A
#
# COMPACT_ATOMS: atom_id res chain seq x y z
N MET A 1 12.89 3.93 14.33
CA MET A 1 12.23 4.73 13.26
C MET A 1 10.94 4.01 12.85
N ALA A 2 9.90 4.74 12.43
CA ALA A 2 8.58 4.15 12.16
C ALA A 2 8.52 3.35 10.83
N ILE A 3 7.69 2.29 10.81
CA ILE A 3 7.45 1.39 9.66
C ILE A 3 6.07 1.60 9.00
N THR A 4 5.26 2.50 9.56
CA THR A 4 3.92 2.84 9.07
C THR A 4 3.89 4.21 8.41
N ASP A 5 2.98 4.40 7.46
CA ASP A 5 2.65 5.68 6.86
C ASP A 5 1.79 6.50 7.82
N GLY A 6 2.16 7.77 8.04
CA GLY A 6 1.51 8.62 9.03
C GLY A 6 0.09 9.07 8.67
N LEU A 7 -0.27 9.05 7.38
CA LEU A 7 -1.58 9.48 6.90
C LEU A 7 -2.59 8.32 6.88
N THR A 8 -2.16 7.16 6.39
CA THR A 8 -3.04 6.03 6.06
C THR A 8 -2.93 4.87 7.05
N GLY A 9 -1.87 4.81 7.85
CA GLY A 9 -1.67 3.78 8.88
C GLY A 9 -1.12 2.45 8.36
N ILE A 10 -1.13 2.21 7.04
CA ILE A 10 -0.52 1.03 6.42
C ILE A 10 1.00 1.10 6.42
N LEU A 11 1.67 0.02 6.00
CA LEU A 11 3.13 -0.01 5.91
C LEU A 11 3.64 1.07 4.97
N ASN A 12 4.69 1.77 5.40
CA ASN A 12 5.41 2.67 4.53
C ASN A 12 6.40 1.90 3.63
N ARG A 13 7.13 2.60 2.75
CA ARG A 13 8.19 1.99 1.93
C ARG A 13 9.18 1.11 2.70
N ARG A 14 9.59 1.49 3.92
CA ARG A 14 10.49 0.66 4.74
C ARG A 14 9.77 -0.61 5.21
N GLY A 15 8.52 -0.49 5.65
CA GLY A 15 7.69 -1.65 5.98
C GLY A 15 7.50 -2.60 4.80
N PHE A 16 7.30 -2.06 3.59
CA PHE A 16 7.30 -2.82 2.35
C PHE A 16 8.61 -3.58 2.15
N ASP A 17 9.77 -2.92 2.21
CA ASP A 17 11.07 -3.56 1.96
C ASP A 17 11.32 -4.73 2.95
N GLU A 18 10.95 -4.56 4.22
CA GLU A 18 11.08 -5.61 5.24
C GLU A 18 10.16 -6.81 4.98
N VAL A 19 8.90 -6.58 4.59
CA VAL A 19 7.95 -7.65 4.31
C VAL A 19 8.28 -8.34 2.99
N PHE A 20 8.61 -7.57 1.96
CA PHE A 20 8.97 -8.09 0.65
C PHE A 20 10.19 -9.01 0.72
N SER A 21 11.23 -8.62 1.46
CA SER A 21 12.40 -9.48 1.66
C SER A 21 12.04 -10.81 2.34
N LYS A 22 11.11 -10.80 3.31
CA LYS A 22 10.66 -12.02 4.02
C LYS A 22 9.82 -12.92 3.12
N GLU A 23 8.89 -12.34 2.36
CA GLU A 23 8.01 -13.10 1.47
C GLU A 23 8.78 -13.66 0.26
N LEU A 24 9.78 -12.94 -0.26
CA LEU A 24 10.66 -13.45 -1.31
C LEU A 24 11.41 -14.71 -0.85
N ASP A 25 11.99 -14.67 0.34
CA ASP A 25 12.67 -15.81 0.97
C ASP A 25 11.72 -17.00 1.20
N ARG A 26 10.52 -16.72 1.70
CA ARG A 26 9.49 -17.73 1.99
C ARG A 26 8.99 -18.39 0.72
N THR A 27 8.66 -17.62 -0.31
CA THR A 27 8.16 -18.13 -1.59
C THR A 27 9.24 -18.92 -2.34
N PHE A 28 10.49 -18.47 -2.30
CA PHE A 28 11.62 -19.20 -2.85
C PHE A 28 11.80 -20.58 -2.22
N ARG A 29 11.80 -20.67 -0.88
CA ARG A 29 11.92 -21.96 -0.16
C ARG A 29 10.72 -22.87 -0.35
N GLY A 30 9.53 -22.29 -0.52
CA GLY A 30 8.27 -23.03 -0.66
C GLY A 30 7.92 -23.42 -2.10
N HIS A 31 8.71 -23.00 -3.10
CA HIS A 31 8.35 -23.08 -4.51
C HIS A 31 6.96 -22.48 -4.80
N LEU A 32 6.66 -21.34 -4.16
CA LEU A 32 5.40 -20.62 -4.32
C LEU A 32 5.59 -19.43 -5.27
N GLU A 33 4.49 -18.98 -5.85
CA GLU A 33 4.46 -17.77 -6.67
C GLU A 33 4.32 -16.53 -5.79
N LEU A 34 5.03 -15.46 -6.15
CA LEU A 34 4.91 -14.14 -5.55
C LEU A 34 4.53 -13.14 -6.64
N SER A 35 3.53 -12.31 -6.38
CA SER A 35 3.10 -11.23 -7.27
C SER A 35 3.18 -9.89 -6.57
N VAL A 36 3.54 -8.85 -7.32
CA VAL A 36 3.58 -7.46 -6.83
C VAL A 36 2.80 -6.59 -7.80
N ALA A 37 1.86 -5.80 -7.28
CA ALA A 37 1.14 -4.79 -8.02
C ALA A 37 1.61 -3.41 -7.59
N ILE A 38 1.94 -2.56 -8.56
CA ILE A 38 2.25 -1.14 -8.33
C ILE A 38 1.10 -0.33 -8.92
N CYS A 39 0.50 0.52 -8.11
CA CYS A 39 -0.65 1.33 -8.48
C CYS A 39 -0.33 2.81 -8.28
N ASP A 40 -0.81 3.65 -9.18
CA ASP A 40 -0.76 5.11 -9.08
C ASP A 40 -2.19 5.67 -9.19
N VAL A 41 -2.45 6.80 -8.53
CA VAL A 41 -3.77 7.44 -8.56
C VAL A 41 -3.82 8.41 -9.72
N ASP A 42 -4.57 8.05 -10.76
CA ASP A 42 -4.71 8.88 -11.95
C ASP A 42 -5.23 10.28 -11.63
N PHE A 43 -4.63 11.30 -12.24
CA PHE A 43 -5.02 12.70 -12.13
C PHE A 43 -5.07 13.25 -10.69
N PHE A 44 -4.37 12.64 -9.73
CA PHE A 44 -4.45 13.03 -8.31
C PHE A 44 -4.04 14.49 -8.05
N LYS A 45 -3.11 15.04 -8.85
CA LYS A 45 -2.77 16.46 -8.79
C LYS A 45 -3.97 17.35 -9.15
N GLN A 46 -4.69 17.05 -10.23
CA GLN A 46 -5.86 17.83 -10.64
C GLN A 46 -6.99 17.73 -9.61
N TYR A 47 -7.15 16.55 -8.99
CA TYR A 47 -8.07 16.37 -7.87
C TYR A 47 -7.70 17.29 -6.70
N ASN A 48 -6.43 17.30 -6.28
CA ASN A 48 -5.94 18.19 -5.22
C ASN A 48 -6.07 19.67 -5.55
N ASP A 49 -5.78 20.06 -6.80
CA ASP A 49 -5.88 21.44 -7.25
C ASP A 49 -7.35 21.93 -7.24
N HIS A 50 -8.32 21.02 -7.44
CA HIS A 50 -9.75 21.33 -7.45
C HIS A 50 -10.40 21.25 -6.05
N HIS A 51 -10.06 20.25 -5.24
CA HIS A 51 -10.71 19.97 -3.95
C HIS A 51 -9.88 20.37 -2.72
N GLY A 52 -8.59 20.67 -2.90
CA GLY A 52 -7.65 20.95 -1.82
C GLY A 52 -7.00 19.70 -1.24
N HIS A 53 -5.84 19.89 -0.59
CA HIS A 53 -5.02 18.78 -0.09
C HIS A 53 -5.70 17.96 1.02
N LEU A 54 -6.55 18.55 1.85
CA LEU A 54 -7.27 17.82 2.90
C LEU A 54 -8.22 16.77 2.31
N GLU A 55 -8.93 17.12 1.24
CA GLU A 55 -9.78 16.17 0.51
C GLU A 55 -8.96 15.13 -0.25
N GLY A 56 -7.76 15.49 -0.70
CA GLY A 56 -6.77 14.55 -1.24
C GLY A 56 -6.34 13.50 -0.23
N ASP A 57 -6.05 13.94 1.00
CA ASP A 57 -5.68 13.08 2.11
C ASP A 57 -6.80 12.08 2.46
N ASP A 58 -8.04 12.54 2.49
CA ASP A 58 -9.20 11.68 2.74
C ASP A 58 -9.50 10.75 1.55
N CYS A 59 -9.23 11.18 0.32
CA CYS A 59 -9.27 10.32 -0.87
C CYS A 59 -8.27 9.17 -0.74
N LEU A 60 -7.02 9.44 -0.34
CA LEU A 60 -6.00 8.42 -0.13
C LEU A 60 -6.39 7.40 0.95
N LYS A 61 -6.96 7.86 2.06
CA LYS A 61 -7.49 6.95 3.11
C LYS A 61 -8.58 6.04 2.56
N LYS A 62 -9.51 6.56 1.74
CA LYS A 62 -10.58 5.75 1.11
C LYS A 62 -10.01 4.71 0.14
N ILE A 63 -8.99 5.07 -0.64
CA ILE A 63 -8.31 4.14 -1.55
C ILE A 63 -7.67 3.01 -0.74
N VAL A 64 -6.93 3.33 0.32
CA VAL A 64 -6.31 2.31 1.19
C VAL A 64 -7.36 1.38 1.81
N LEU A 65 -8.45 1.93 2.35
CA LEU A 65 -9.56 1.12 2.88
C LEU A 65 -10.15 0.19 1.82
N CYS A 66 -10.31 0.68 0.59
CA CYS A 66 -10.78 -0.14 -0.53
C CYS A 66 -9.81 -1.29 -0.81
N LEU A 67 -8.50 -1.01 -0.88
CA LEU A 67 -7.48 -2.04 -1.10
C LEU A 67 -7.47 -3.08 0.02
N GLU A 68 -7.42 -2.69 1.29
CA GLU A 68 -7.43 -3.63 2.42
C GLU A 68 -8.71 -4.48 2.48
N SER A 69 -9.86 -3.93 2.06
CA SER A 69 -11.11 -4.69 2.02
C SER A 69 -11.17 -5.75 0.90
N ASN A 70 -10.39 -5.59 -0.17
CA ASN A 70 -10.38 -6.50 -1.31
C ASN A 70 -9.17 -7.46 -1.30
N PHE A 71 -8.04 -7.05 -0.74
CA PHE A 71 -6.83 -7.86 -0.56
C PHE A 71 -6.76 -8.41 0.86
N CYS A 72 -7.73 -9.28 1.19
CA CYS A 72 -7.99 -9.74 2.55
C CYS A 72 -7.39 -11.13 2.88
N ARG A 73 -6.53 -11.70 2.03
CA ARG A 73 -5.86 -12.96 2.38
C ARG A 73 -4.83 -12.69 3.47
N SER A 74 -4.54 -13.69 4.28
CA SER A 74 -3.59 -13.58 5.40
C SER A 74 -2.14 -13.24 4.97
N VAL A 75 -1.83 -13.34 3.68
CA VAL A 75 -0.52 -13.05 3.10
C VAL A 75 -0.54 -11.82 2.19
N ASP A 76 -1.72 -11.25 1.93
CA ASP A 76 -1.82 -10.02 1.15
C ASP A 76 -1.33 -8.85 2.01
N VAL A 77 -0.58 -7.94 1.40
CA VAL A 77 0.05 -6.82 2.09
C VAL A 77 -0.15 -5.57 1.25
N VAL A 78 -0.80 -4.56 1.84
CA VAL A 78 -1.01 -3.24 1.24
C VAL A 78 -0.02 -2.26 1.85
N THR A 79 0.69 -1.50 1.01
CA THR A 79 1.76 -0.57 1.44
C THR A 79 1.68 0.75 0.68
N ARG A 80 2.23 1.83 1.24
CA ARG A 80 2.33 3.16 0.62
C ARG A 80 3.71 3.78 0.73
#